data_AF-A0A553BA00-F1
#
_entry.id   AF-A0A553BA00-F1
#
_cell.length_a   1.000
_cell.length_b   1.000
_cell.length_c   1.000
_cell.angle_alpha   90.00
_cell.angle_beta   90.00
_cell.angle_gamma   90.00
#
_symmetry.space_group_name_H-M   'P 1'
#
loop_
_entity.id
_entity.type
_entity.pdbx_description
1 polymer ?
#
loop_
_entity_poly.entity_id
_entity_poly.type
_entity_poly.pdbx_seq_one_letter_code
_entity_poly.pdbx_strand_id
1 'polypeptide(L)'
;MATKKQTVFPKYDKILEQMGENIKMARKRRKLTMIQVAERADISRSTLHLIELGNTSVAMGAYFNVLRVLGLQDDFLKLASDDELGRKLQDLELLK
;
A
#
# COMPACT_ATOMS: atom_id res chain seq x y z
N MET A 1 -20.40 -9.78 12.55
CA MET A 1 -20.81 -9.01 11.34
C MET A 1 -20.11 -9.62 10.14
N ALA A 2 -20.83 -9.92 9.06
CA ALA A 2 -20.19 -10.45 7.84
C ALA A 2 -19.46 -9.30 7.12
N THR A 3 -18.13 -9.33 7.11
CA THR A 3 -17.31 -8.36 6.38
C THR A 3 -17.51 -8.54 4.88
N LYS A 4 -18.05 -7.52 4.22
CA LYS A 4 -18.20 -7.47 2.77
C LYS A 4 -16.80 -7.52 2.14
N LYS A 5 -16.53 -8.57 1.36
CA LYS A 5 -15.28 -8.69 0.61
C LYS A 5 -15.20 -7.56 -0.42
N GLN A 6 -14.15 -6.74 -0.33
CA GLN A 6 -13.90 -5.70 -1.31
C GLN A 6 -13.24 -6.36 -2.53
N THR A 7 -13.98 -6.43 -3.64
CA THR A 7 -13.47 -6.98 -4.89
C THR A 7 -12.88 -5.87 -5.73
N VAL A 8 -11.56 -5.93 -5.97
CA VAL A 8 -10.88 -5.06 -6.92
C VAL A 8 -11.02 -5.67 -8.32
N PHE A 9 -11.21 -4.82 -9.33
CA PHE A 9 -11.28 -5.30 -10.70
C PHE A 9 -9.90 -5.80 -11.17
N PRO A 10 -9.81 -6.93 -11.90
CA PRO A 10 -8.53 -7.53 -12.29
C PRO A 10 -7.55 -6.59 -13.04
N LYS A 11 -8.09 -5.60 -13.75
CA LYS A 11 -7.28 -4.58 -14.43
C LYS A 11 -6.38 -3.79 -13.47
N TYR A 12 -6.80 -3.61 -12.22
CA TYR A 12 -6.11 -2.80 -11.21
C TYR A 12 -5.24 -3.62 -10.27
N ASP A 13 -5.32 -4.96 -10.30
CA ASP A 13 -4.46 -5.84 -9.47
C ASP A 13 -2.98 -5.57 -9.72
N LYS A 14 -2.60 -5.29 -10.97
CA LYS A 14 -1.22 -4.94 -11.36
C LYS A 14 -0.66 -3.74 -10.59
N ILE A 15 -1.50 -2.76 -10.23
CA ILE A 15 -1.07 -1.59 -9.46
C ILE A 15 -0.68 -2.02 -8.04
N LEU A 16 -1.49 -2.88 -7.44
CA LEU A 16 -1.25 -3.40 -6.10
C LEU A 16 -0.06 -4.36 -6.06
N GLU A 17 0.09 -5.22 -7.08
CA GLU A 17 1.26 -6.09 -7.25
C GLU A 17 2.55 -5.25 -7.34
N GLN A 18 2.53 -4.17 -8.14
CA GLN A 18 3.69 -3.27 -8.25
C GLN A 18 4.02 -2.60 -6.91
N MET A 19 3.01 -2.16 -6.16
CA MET A 19 3.19 -1.62 -4.81
C MET A 19 3.81 -2.68 -3.88
N GLY A 20 3.31 -3.92 -3.90
CA GLY A 20 3.84 -5.04 -3.13
C GLY A 20 5.31 -5.33 -3.46
N GLU A 21 5.66 -5.36 -4.74
CA GLU A 21 7.05 -5.56 -5.17
C GLU A 21 7.94 -4.41 -4.73
N ASN A 22 7.46 -3.16 -4.75
CA ASN A 22 8.20 -2.02 -4.21
C ASN A 22 8.52 -2.19 -2.71
N ILE A 23 7.56 -2.67 -1.91
CA ILE A 23 7.76 -2.96 -0.49
C ILE A 23 8.81 -4.07 -0.30
N LYS A 24 8.70 -5.16 -1.08
CA LYS A 24 9.66 -6.26 -1.07
C LYS A 24 11.07 -5.79 -1.43
N MET A 25 11.20 -4.93 -2.42
CA MET A 25 12.47 -4.34 -2.82
C MET A 25 13.02 -3.40 -1.73
N ALA A 26 12.17 -2.61 -1.08
CA ALA A 26 12.55 -1.78 0.05
C ALA A 26 13.10 -2.61 1.22
N ARG A 27 12.48 -3.76 1.52
CA ARG A 27 12.99 -4.71 2.51
C ARG A 27 14.34 -5.30 2.11
N LYS A 28 14.47 -5.80 0.87
CA LYS A 28 15.71 -6.40 0.36
C LYS A 28 16.89 -5.41 0.36
N ARG A 29 16.66 -4.16 -0.04
CA ARG A 29 17.68 -3.09 0.00
C ARG A 29 18.23 -2.84 1.40
N ARG A 30 17.39 -3.03 2.43
CA ARG A 30 17.75 -2.93 3.86
C ARG A 30 18.32 -4.23 4.44
N LYS A 31 18.46 -5.29 3.62
CA LYS A 31 18.95 -6.62 4.02
C LYS A 31 18.17 -7.25 5.17
N LEU A 32 16.87 -6.95 5.28
CA LEU A 32 16.01 -7.50 6.32
C LEU A 32 15.33 -8.79 5.87
N THR A 33 15.26 -9.78 6.76
CA THR A 33 14.51 -11.01 6.52
C THR A 33 13.00 -10.75 6.66
N MET A 34 12.19 -11.62 6.06
CA MET A 34 10.73 -11.53 6.23
C MET A 34 10.32 -11.68 7.70
N ILE A 35 11.00 -12.55 8.45
CA ILE A 35 10.69 -12.79 9.87
C ILE A 35 10.96 -11.51 10.68
N GLN A 36 12.12 -10.87 10.48
CA GLN A 36 12.47 -9.63 11.19
C GLN A 36 11.47 -8.50 10.94
N VAL A 37 10.99 -8.33 9.70
CA VAL A 37 10.01 -7.29 9.40
C VAL A 37 8.64 -7.65 9.96
N ALA A 38 8.22 -8.91 9.82
CA ALA A 38 6.93 -9.37 10.31
C ALA A 38 6.81 -9.20 11.83
N GLU A 39 7.85 -9.60 12.59
CA GLU A 39 7.90 -9.41 14.05
C GLU A 39 7.81 -7.94 14.46
N ARG A 40 8.60 -7.06 13.81
CA ARG A 40 8.60 -5.62 14.11
C ARG A 40 7.30 -4.92 13.71
N ALA A 41 6.59 -5.47 12.72
CA ALA A 41 5.31 -4.95 12.23
C ALA A 41 4.11 -5.56 12.97
N ASP A 42 4.35 -6.46 13.92
CA ASP A 42 3.33 -7.19 14.69
C ASP A 42 2.35 -7.97 13.78
N ILE A 43 2.91 -8.68 12.79
CA ILE A 43 2.14 -9.51 11.84
C ILE A 43 2.80 -10.87 11.63
N SER A 44 2.04 -11.80 11.08
CA SER A 44 2.60 -13.09 10.68
C SER A 44 3.49 -12.97 9.43
N ARG A 45 4.47 -13.88 9.29
CA ARG A 45 5.30 -13.99 8.08
C ARG A 45 4.47 -14.18 6.81
N SER A 46 3.37 -14.94 6.89
CA SER A 46 2.47 -15.15 5.74
C SER A 46 1.72 -13.88 5.37
N THR A 47 1.32 -13.06 6.34
CA THR A 47 0.74 -11.74 6.08
C THR A 47 1.74 -10.83 5.34
N LEU A 48 3.01 -10.80 5.77
CA LEU A 48 4.04 -10.05 5.06
C LEU A 48 4.22 -10.55 3.62
N HIS A 49 4.20 -11.86 3.39
CA HIS A 49 4.28 -12.43 2.05
C HIS A 49 3.11 -11.96 1.17
N LEU A 50 1.88 -11.96 1.69
CA LEU A 50 0.70 -11.44 0.97
C LEU A 50 0.80 -9.95 0.68
N ILE A 51 1.37 -9.16 1.60
CA ILE A 51 1.64 -7.73 1.40
C ILE A 51 2.62 -7.53 0.24
N GLU A 52 3.71 -8.30 0.20
CA GLU A 52 4.70 -8.25 -0.87
C GLU A 52 4.15 -8.68 -2.25
N LEU A 53 3.03 -9.40 -2.27
CA LEU A 53 2.30 -9.75 -3.50
C LEU A 53 1.20 -8.73 -3.86
N GLY A 54 0.95 -7.72 -3.03
CA GLY A 54 -0.13 -6.75 -3.28
C GLY A 54 -1.54 -7.28 -2.98
N ASN A 55 -1.68 -8.25 -2.08
CA ASN A 55 -2.97 -8.89 -1.83
C ASN A 55 -4.01 -7.97 -1.15
N THR A 56 -5.16 -7.77 -1.81
CA THR A 56 -6.28 -6.93 -1.35
C THR A 56 -6.98 -7.39 -0.07
N SER A 57 -6.78 -8.65 0.35
CA SER A 57 -7.43 -9.21 1.54
C SER A 57 -6.73 -8.79 2.83
N VAL A 58 -5.52 -8.24 2.74
CA VAL A 58 -4.77 -7.77 3.90
C VAL A 58 -5.25 -6.38 4.32
N ALA A 59 -5.45 -6.18 5.62
CA ALA A 59 -5.89 -4.90 6.16
C ALA A 59 -4.87 -3.78 5.89
N MET A 60 -5.35 -2.58 5.55
CA MET A 60 -4.50 -1.41 5.29
C MET A 60 -3.56 -1.07 6.47
N GLY A 61 -4.01 -1.28 7.71
CA GLY A 61 -3.16 -1.08 8.89
C GLY A 61 -1.90 -1.96 8.91
N ALA A 62 -1.97 -3.18 8.35
CA ALA A 62 -0.81 -4.05 8.24
C ALA A 62 0.20 -3.52 7.20
N TYR A 63 -0.27 -2.98 6.07
CA TYR A 63 0.58 -2.28 5.10
C TYR A 63 1.29 -1.08 5.74
N PHE A 64 0.55 -0.29 6.52
CA PHE A 64 1.11 0.86 7.25
C PHE A 64 2.20 0.44 8.24
N ASN A 65 1.94 -0.59 9.06
CA ASN A 65 2.93 -1.08 10.03
C ASN A 65 4.21 -1.60 9.35
N VAL A 66 4.09 -2.28 8.21
CA VAL A 66 5.26 -2.71 7.43
C VAL A 66 6.04 -1.51 6.91
N LEU A 67 5.37 -0.50 6.34
CA LEU A 67 6.04 0.71 5.86
C LEU A 67 6.69 1.50 6.99
N ARG A 68 6.05 1.59 8.16
CA ARG A 68 6.64 2.16 9.40
C ARG A 68 7.93 1.46 9.79
N VAL A 69 7.95 0.12 9.78
CA VAL A 69 9.16 -0.66 10.10
C VAL A 69 10.27 -0.45 9.08
N LEU A 70 9.92 -0.16 7.83
CA LEU A 70 10.87 0.17 6.77
C LEU A 70 11.28 1.66 6.79
N GLY A 71 10.68 2.50 7.63
CA GLY A 71 10.90 3.95 7.65
C GLY A 71 10.35 4.67 6.43
N LEU A 72 9.24 4.17 5.88
CA LEU A 72 8.54 4.66 4.68
C LEU A 72 7.09 5.06 4.97
N GLN A 73 6.72 5.25 6.23
CA GLN A 73 5.35 5.63 6.63
C GLN A 73 4.89 6.95 5.99
N ASP A 74 5.81 7.90 5.77
CA ASP A 74 5.47 9.20 5.21
C ASP A 74 5.10 9.12 3.71
N ASP A 75 5.41 8.01 3.04
CA ASP A 75 4.95 7.77 1.66
C ASP A 75 3.43 7.68 1.58
N PHE A 76 2.73 7.36 2.67
CA PHE A 76 1.26 7.42 2.70
C PHE A 76 0.73 8.82 2.43
N LEU A 77 1.47 9.87 2.80
CA LEU A 77 1.06 11.27 2.58
C LEU A 77 1.08 11.64 1.09
N LYS A 78 1.74 10.84 0.24
CA LYS A 78 1.77 11.04 -1.22
C LYS A 78 0.52 10.45 -1.90
N LEU A 79 -0.23 9.59 -1.22
CA LEU A 79 -1.45 9.02 -1.78
C LEU A 79 -2.50 10.11 -1.88
N ALA A 80 -3.02 10.33 -3.09
CA ALA A 80 -4.00 11.37 -3.42
C ALA A 80 -3.52 12.82 -3.11
N SER A 81 -2.21 13.05 -2.96
CA SER A 81 -1.68 14.41 -2.74
C SER A 81 -1.78 15.29 -3.99
N ASP A 82 -1.86 14.67 -5.17
CA ASP A 82 -1.84 15.36 -6.46
C ASP A 82 -3.11 15.07 -7.26
N ASP A 83 -4.18 15.81 -6.96
CA ASP A 83 -5.47 15.73 -7.66
C ASP A 83 -5.53 16.69 -8.84
N GLU A 84 -4.71 16.43 -9.87
CA GLU A 84 -4.67 17.27 -11.07
C GLU A 84 -6.02 17.41 -11.77
N LEU A 85 -6.81 16.33 -11.80
CA LEU A 85 -8.13 16.35 -12.44
C LEU A 85 -9.09 17.23 -11.66
N GLY A 86 -9.14 17.08 -10.33
CA GLY A 86 -9.96 17.94 -9.47
C GLY A 86 -9.62 19.41 -9.61
N ARG A 87 -8.31 19.76 -9.64
CA ARG A 87 -7.87 21.14 -9.87
C ARG A 87 -8.32 21.69 -11.23
N LYS A 88 -8.17 20.91 -12.30
CA LYS A 88 -8.63 21.31 -13.64
C LYS A 88 -10.15 21.51 -13.71
N LEU A 89 -10.93 20.67 -13.02
CA LEU A 89 -12.37 20.81 -12.95
C LEU A 89 -12.77 22.08 -12.18
N GLN A 90 -12.09 22.40 -11.08
CA GLN A 90 -12.28 23.63 -10.32
C GLN A 90 -11.98 24.88 -11.17
N ASP A 91 -10.86 24.88 -11.89
CA ASP A 91 -10.48 26.00 -12.76
C ASP A 91 -11.52 26.28 -13.85
N LEU A 92 -12.12 25.23 -14.41
CA LEU A 92 -13.20 25.34 -15.41
C LEU A 92 -14.50 25.92 -14.82
N GLU A 93 -14.81 25.67 -13.55
CA GLU A 93 -15.99 26.25 -12.89
C GLU A 93 -15.78 27.73 -12.55
N LEU A 94 -14.54 28.16 -12.27
CA LEU A 94 -14.20 29.56 -11.99
C LEU A 94 -14.23 30.47 -13.25
N LEU A 95 -14.28 29.87 -14.44
CA LEU A 95 -14.40 30.58 -15.73
C LEU A 95 -15.85 30.78 -16.18
N LYS A 96 -16.84 30.31 -15.42
CA LYS A 96 -18.27 30.61 -15.63
C LYS A 96 -18.69 31.87 -14.89
#